data_AF-A0A8D8C1Y4-F1
#
_entry.id   AF-A0A8D8C1Y4-F1
#
_cell.length_a   1.000
_cell.length_b   1.000
_cell.length_c   1.000
_cell.angle_alpha   90.00
_cell.angle_beta   90.00
_cell.angle_gamma   90.00
#
_symmetry.space_group_name_H-M   'P 1'
#
loop_
_entity.id
_entity.type
_entity.pdbx_description
1 polymer ?
#
loop_
_entity_poly.entity_id
_entity_poly.type
_entity_poly.pdbx_seq_one_letter_code
_entity_poly.pdbx_strand_id
1 'polypeptide(L)'
;MRDLESDRIVMFQKRFYWLLYPVLFVLLPINAPLEYWGDTVQAAIFVAFSLRYLLVLNVAWMINSAHFVWGLDKNHKQSDSNMVFLVTKSYWPQYHYLLPFDYQSGEFGSYGSGCTTAFIRICAAMGLATKLQTMTTDAVKRGLTMAVDSGRPIVDCLKQAGAEDMCNLQREHYLKNERLH
;
A
#
# COMPACT_ATOMS: atom_id res chain seq x y z
N MET A 1 19.39 1.80 -6.66
CA MET A 1 18.58 0.60 -6.90
C MET A 1 19.41 -0.68 -6.77
N ARG A 2 20.44 -0.73 -5.89
CA ARG A 2 21.30 -1.91 -5.75
C ARG A 2 20.57 -3.07 -5.08
N ASP A 3 19.65 -2.73 -4.19
CA ASP A 3 18.68 -3.61 -3.54
C ASP A 3 17.85 -4.38 -4.58
N LEU A 4 17.19 -3.69 -5.51
CA LEU A 4 16.36 -4.32 -6.55
C LEU A 4 17.17 -5.16 -7.54
N GLU A 5 18.37 -4.69 -7.92
CA GLU A 5 19.25 -5.42 -8.85
C GLU A 5 19.82 -6.70 -8.24
N SER A 6 19.98 -6.74 -6.91
CA SER A 6 20.44 -7.92 -6.19
C SER A 6 19.35 -8.99 -6.00
N ASP A 7 18.07 -8.63 -6.15
CA ASP A 7 16.95 -9.55 -6.02
C ASP A 7 16.77 -10.36 -7.32
N ARG A 8 17.02 -11.67 -7.22
CA ARG A 8 16.91 -12.61 -8.35
C ARG A 8 15.50 -12.72 -8.91
N ILE A 9 14.47 -12.59 -8.08
CA ILE A 9 13.07 -12.72 -8.49
C ILE A 9 12.67 -11.48 -9.29
N VAL A 10 13.03 -10.29 -8.82
CA VAL A 10 12.80 -9.02 -9.52
C VAL A 10 13.52 -9.03 -10.87
N MET A 11 14.78 -9.47 -10.89
CA MET A 11 15.56 -9.52 -12.13
C MET A 11 15.06 -10.59 -13.12
N PHE A 12 14.52 -11.71 -12.63
CA PHE A 12 13.80 -12.68 -13.45
C PHE A 12 12.55 -12.06 -14.09
N GLN A 13 11.71 -11.42 -13.29
CA GLN A 13 10.50 -10.75 -13.76
C GLN A 13 10.82 -9.65 -14.79
N LYS A 14 11.87 -8.85 -14.56
CA LYS A 14 12.37 -7.84 -15.50
C LYS A 14 12.84 -8.46 -16.82
N ARG A 15 13.59 -9.56 -16.78
CA ARG A 15 14.14 -10.23 -17.97
C ARG A 15 13.04 -10.86 -18.84
N PHE A 16 12.04 -11.47 -18.23
CA PHE A 16 10.96 -12.18 -18.93
C PHE A 16 9.66 -11.38 -19.02
N TYR A 17 9.68 -10.08 -18.69
CA TYR A 17 8.49 -9.24 -18.64
C TYR A 17 7.62 -9.31 -19.90
N TRP A 18 8.26 -9.20 -21.07
CA TRP A 18 7.57 -9.23 -22.37
C TRP A 18 6.90 -10.57 -22.68
N LEU A 19 7.34 -11.65 -22.05
CA LEU A 19 6.71 -12.97 -22.17
C LEU A 19 5.64 -13.18 -21.09
N LEU A 20 5.94 -12.81 -19.84
CA LEU A 20 5.03 -12.97 -18.71
C LEU A 20 3.79 -12.10 -18.84
N TYR A 21 3.92 -10.89 -19.38
CA TYR A 21 2.81 -9.95 -19.55
C TYR A 21 1.68 -10.52 -20.42
N PRO A 22 1.89 -10.91 -21.69
CA PRO A 22 0.80 -11.45 -22.50
C PRO A 22 0.22 -12.74 -21.92
N VAL A 23 1.04 -13.60 -21.30
CA VAL A 23 0.56 -14.87 -20.73
C VAL A 23 -0.33 -14.64 -19.50
N LEU A 24 0.17 -13.90 -18.51
CA LEU A 24 -0.53 -13.75 -17.22
C LEU A 24 -1.60 -12.66 -17.26
N PHE A 25 -1.39 -11.60 -18.03
CA PHE A 25 -2.27 -10.43 -18.04
C PHE A 25 -3.31 -10.45 -19.16
N VAL A 26 -3.00 -11.05 -20.32
CA VAL A 26 -3.93 -11.10 -21.47
C VAL A 26 -4.59 -12.46 -21.59
N LEU A 27 -3.79 -13.53 -21.73
CA LEU A 27 -4.30 -14.86 -22.03
C LEU A 27 -5.06 -15.47 -20.85
N LEU A 28 -4.50 -15.42 -19.64
CA LEU A 28 -5.12 -16.04 -18.46
C LEU A 28 -6.52 -15.45 -18.14
N PRO A 29 -6.73 -14.11 -18.15
CA PRO A 29 -8.05 -13.54 -17.89
C PRO A 29 -9.06 -13.75 -19.00
N ILE A 30 -8.62 -13.92 -20.26
CA ILE A 30 -9.50 -14.23 -21.40
C ILE A 30 -9.87 -15.73 -21.39
N ASN A 31 -8.95 -16.60 -21.02
CA ASN A 31 -9.16 -18.05 -21.03
C ASN A 31 -10.21 -18.49 -20.00
N ALA A 32 -10.21 -17.88 -18.80
CA ALA A 32 -11.10 -18.33 -17.73
C ALA A 32 -12.61 -18.19 -18.08
N PRO A 33 -13.09 -17.07 -18.65
CA PRO A 33 -14.47 -16.95 -19.15
C PRO A 33 -14.84 -17.86 -20.30
N LEU A 34 -13.90 -18.08 -21.23
CA LEU A 34 -14.14 -18.94 -22.38
C LEU A 34 -14.28 -20.42 -21.99
N GLU A 35 -13.37 -20.89 -21.14
CA GLU A 35 -13.31 -22.31 -20.79
C GLU A 35 -14.30 -22.69 -19.67
N TYR A 36 -14.42 -21.86 -18.62
CA TYR A 36 -15.17 -22.24 -17.41
C TYR A 36 -16.57 -21.65 -17.32
N TRP A 37 -16.82 -20.51 -17.96
CA TRP A 37 -18.12 -19.81 -17.89
C TRP A 37 -18.93 -19.89 -19.19
N GLY A 38 -18.39 -20.52 -20.24
CA GLY A 38 -19.07 -20.67 -21.54
C GLY A 38 -19.39 -19.32 -22.19
N ASP A 39 -18.59 -18.31 -21.87
CA ASP A 39 -18.86 -16.93 -22.24
C ASP A 39 -18.44 -16.64 -23.69
N THR A 40 -18.95 -15.56 -24.27
CA THR A 40 -18.58 -15.22 -25.66
C THR A 40 -17.17 -14.63 -25.75
N VAL A 41 -16.49 -14.85 -26.88
CA VAL A 41 -15.17 -14.24 -27.16
C VAL A 41 -15.20 -12.72 -27.05
N GLN A 42 -16.30 -12.10 -27.45
CA GLN A 42 -16.48 -10.65 -27.33
C GLN A 42 -16.54 -10.21 -25.86
N ALA A 43 -17.34 -10.90 -25.03
CA ALA A 43 -17.43 -10.60 -23.60
C ALA A 43 -16.06 -10.78 -22.90
N ALA A 44 -15.33 -11.86 -23.19
CA ALA A 44 -14.01 -12.11 -22.63
C ALA A 44 -13.00 -11.00 -22.97
N ILE A 45 -12.97 -10.55 -24.23
CA ILE A 45 -12.02 -9.49 -24.65
C ILE A 45 -12.43 -8.11 -24.13
N PHE A 46 -13.69 -7.72 -24.27
CA PHE A 46 -14.12 -6.37 -23.90
C PHE A 46 -14.27 -6.19 -22.39
N VAL A 47 -14.79 -7.19 -21.67
CA VAL A 47 -15.05 -7.09 -20.23
C VAL A 47 -13.86 -7.62 -19.43
N ALA A 48 -13.52 -8.91 -19.58
CA ALA A 48 -12.54 -9.56 -18.71
C ALA A 48 -11.11 -9.03 -18.91
N PHE A 49 -10.76 -8.63 -20.14
CA PHE A 49 -9.49 -7.97 -20.45
C PHE A 49 -9.60 -6.44 -20.45
N SER A 50 -10.33 -5.85 -21.38
CA SER A 50 -10.23 -4.41 -21.67
C SER A 50 -10.80 -3.52 -20.55
N LEU A 51 -12.03 -3.78 -20.09
CA LEU A 51 -12.65 -3.01 -19.01
C LEU A 51 -11.88 -3.18 -17.70
N ARG A 52 -11.50 -4.42 -17.36
CA ARG A 52 -10.67 -4.69 -16.18
C ARG A 52 -9.36 -3.90 -16.23
N TYR A 53 -8.66 -3.91 -17.36
CA TYR A 53 -7.41 -3.16 -17.52
C TYR A 53 -7.63 -1.67 -17.35
N LEU A 54 -8.67 -1.12 -17.99
CA LEU A 54 -9.01 0.30 -17.88
C LEU A 54 -9.33 0.70 -16.43
N LEU A 55 -10.11 -0.09 -15.71
CA LEU A 55 -10.45 0.18 -14.31
C LEU A 55 -9.20 0.18 -13.41
N VAL A 56 -8.35 -0.86 -13.51
CA VAL A 56 -7.13 -0.95 -12.70
C VAL A 56 -6.19 0.22 -12.98
N LEU A 57 -6.03 0.59 -14.24
CA LEU A 57 -5.15 1.69 -14.64
C LEU A 57 -5.67 3.05 -14.13
N ASN A 58 -6.97 3.31 -14.28
CA ASN A 58 -7.58 4.55 -13.80
C ASN A 58 -7.53 4.66 -12.28
N VAL A 59 -7.77 3.57 -11.54
CA VAL A 59 -7.64 3.57 -10.08
C VAL A 59 -6.20 3.83 -9.64
N ALA A 60 -5.22 3.21 -10.30
CA ALA A 60 -3.80 3.44 -10.00
C ALA A 60 -3.39 4.90 -10.27
N TRP A 61 -3.78 5.46 -11.41
CA TRP A 61 -3.45 6.85 -11.77
C TRP A 61 -4.24 7.87 -10.95
N MET A 62 -5.44 7.53 -10.49
CA MET A 62 -6.26 8.39 -9.64
C MET A 62 -5.49 8.82 -8.39
N ILE A 63 -4.68 7.96 -7.78
CA ILE A 63 -3.88 8.32 -6.58
C ILE A 63 -2.87 9.43 -6.90
N ASN A 64 -2.26 9.40 -8.08
CA ASN A 64 -1.33 10.45 -8.52
C ASN A 64 -2.07 11.75 -8.82
N SER A 65 -3.19 11.71 -9.55
CA SER A 65 -4.01 12.88 -9.81
C SER A 65 -4.60 13.49 -8.52
N ALA A 66 -5.00 12.63 -7.58
CA ALA A 66 -5.54 13.00 -6.28
C ALA A 66 -4.56 13.86 -5.47
N HIS A 67 -3.26 13.55 -5.53
CA HIS A 67 -2.22 14.31 -4.87
C HIS A 67 -2.21 15.78 -5.30
N PHE A 68 -2.36 16.03 -6.61
CA PHE A 68 -2.38 17.38 -7.16
C PHE A 68 -3.73 18.09 -6.98
N VAL A 69 -4.85 17.39 -7.22
CA VAL A 69 -6.20 18.00 -7.21
C VAL A 69 -6.69 18.32 -5.80
N TRP A 70 -6.40 17.45 -4.82
CA TRP A 70 -6.92 17.59 -3.47
C TRP A 70 -5.92 18.15 -2.47
N GLY A 71 -4.77 18.63 -2.95
CA GLY A 71 -3.79 19.34 -2.11
C GLY A 71 -3.30 18.46 -0.97
N LEU A 72 -2.87 17.23 -1.27
CA LEU A 72 -2.22 16.37 -0.27
C LEU A 72 -0.80 16.86 0.10
N ASP A 73 -0.34 17.93 -0.57
CA ASP A 73 0.89 18.63 -0.28
C ASP A 73 0.73 19.55 0.95
N LYS A 74 1.77 19.59 1.81
CA LYS A 74 1.76 20.25 3.13
C LYS A 74 1.45 21.74 3.09
N ASN A 75 1.63 22.36 1.92
CA ASN A 75 1.49 23.80 1.72
C ASN A 75 0.15 24.22 1.09
N HIS A 76 -0.72 23.26 0.74
CA HIS A 76 -1.97 23.54 0.05
C HIS A 76 -3.18 23.25 0.94
N LYS A 77 -4.20 24.11 0.85
CA LYS A 77 -5.47 23.92 1.55
C LYS A 77 -6.14 22.65 1.00
N GLN A 78 -6.46 21.71 1.89
CA GLN A 78 -7.19 20.50 1.51
C GLN A 78 -8.55 20.88 0.91
N SER A 79 -8.90 20.23 -0.19
CA SER A 79 -10.19 20.45 -0.86
C SER A 79 -11.32 19.77 -0.08
N ASP A 80 -12.40 20.48 0.23
CA ASP A 80 -13.57 19.96 0.97
C ASP A 80 -14.51 19.08 0.11
N SER A 81 -13.98 18.36 -0.89
CA SER A 81 -14.81 17.51 -1.75
C SER A 81 -15.05 16.12 -1.15
N ASN A 82 -16.29 15.60 -1.27
CA ASN A 82 -16.60 14.24 -0.80
C ASN A 82 -15.75 13.15 -1.47
N MET A 83 -15.16 13.40 -2.63
CA MET A 83 -14.23 12.47 -3.29
C MET A 83 -12.89 12.36 -2.56
N VAL A 84 -12.45 13.40 -1.85
CA VAL A 84 -11.26 13.36 -0.99
C VAL A 84 -11.44 12.30 0.09
N PHE A 85 -12.66 12.15 0.62
CA PHE A 85 -12.96 11.14 1.63
C PHE A 85 -12.71 9.73 1.10
N LEU A 86 -13.14 9.41 -0.13
CA LEU A 86 -12.93 8.06 -0.70
C LEU A 86 -11.45 7.70 -0.84
N VAL A 87 -10.63 8.64 -1.32
CA VAL A 87 -9.19 8.39 -1.49
C VAL A 87 -8.45 8.41 -0.15
N THR A 88 -8.77 9.36 0.72
CA THR A 88 -8.11 9.49 2.02
C THR A 88 -8.44 8.32 2.95
N LYS A 89 -9.70 7.86 2.99
CA LYS A 89 -10.09 6.69 3.80
C LYS A 89 -9.55 5.37 3.28
N SER A 90 -9.46 5.23 1.95
CA SER A 90 -9.10 3.94 1.35
C SER A 90 -7.60 3.74 1.22
N TYR A 91 -6.83 4.83 1.03
CA TYR A 91 -5.41 4.75 0.68
C TYR A 91 -4.47 5.57 1.59
N TRP A 92 -5.00 6.44 2.47
CA TRP A 92 -4.23 7.25 3.43
C TRP A 92 -2.87 7.79 2.91
N PRO A 93 -2.85 8.48 1.75
CA PRO A 93 -1.61 8.85 1.09
C PRO A 93 -0.72 9.74 1.96
N GLN A 94 -1.28 10.65 2.77
CA GLN A 94 -0.50 11.54 3.66
C GLN A 94 0.26 10.75 4.72
N TYR A 95 -0.37 9.75 5.32
CA TYR A 95 0.28 8.89 6.29
C TYR A 95 1.41 8.09 5.62
N HIS A 96 1.14 7.49 4.46
CA HIS A 96 2.14 6.75 3.69
C HIS A 96 3.36 7.62 3.32
N TYR A 97 3.17 8.90 2.97
CA TYR A 97 4.28 9.82 2.68
C TYR A 97 5.06 10.25 3.93
N LEU A 98 4.42 10.32 5.10
CA LEU A 98 5.09 10.62 6.37
C LEU A 98 5.85 9.40 6.92
N LEU A 99 5.30 8.20 6.72
CA LEU A 99 5.77 6.93 7.27
C LEU A 99 5.89 5.86 6.17
N PRO A 100 6.85 6.02 5.22
CA PRO A 100 6.96 5.12 4.07
C PRO A 100 7.41 3.70 4.41
N PHE A 101 7.89 3.47 5.63
CA PHE A 101 8.36 2.17 6.10
C PHE A 101 7.26 1.36 6.82
N ASP A 102 6.10 1.96 7.12
CA ASP A 102 5.01 1.23 7.76
C ASP A 102 4.26 0.35 6.76
N TYR A 103 4.18 -0.95 7.05
CA TYR A 103 3.46 -1.91 6.21
C TYR A 103 1.93 -1.75 6.28
N GLN A 104 1.39 -1.12 7.32
CA GLN A 104 -0.06 -1.00 7.54
C GLN A 104 -0.67 0.18 6.79
N SER A 105 0.12 1.21 6.47
CA SER A 105 -0.24 2.36 5.63
C SER A 105 -1.58 3.02 6.04
N GLY A 106 -1.86 3.12 7.34
CA GLY A 106 -3.05 3.80 7.86
C GLY A 106 -2.94 4.11 9.36
N GLU A 107 -3.45 5.26 9.79
CA GLU A 107 -3.21 5.81 11.15
C GLU A 107 -4.40 5.68 12.11
N PHE A 108 -5.64 5.97 11.67
CA PHE A 108 -6.78 6.15 12.58
C PHE A 108 -8.02 5.33 12.21
N GLY A 109 -8.51 4.55 13.19
CA GLY A 109 -9.85 3.92 13.20
C GLY A 109 -10.00 2.61 12.42
N SER A 110 -9.14 2.33 11.44
CA SER A 110 -9.12 1.09 10.66
C SER A 110 -7.77 0.36 10.72
N TYR A 111 -6.97 0.63 11.76
CA TYR A 111 -5.60 0.11 11.90
C TYR A 111 -5.61 -1.42 11.79
N GLY A 112 -4.99 -1.95 10.73
CA GLY A 112 -4.96 -3.39 10.48
C GLY A 112 -6.20 -4.03 9.84
N SER A 113 -7.25 -3.26 9.52
CA SER A 113 -8.48 -3.78 8.87
C SER A 113 -8.52 -3.59 7.35
N GLY A 114 -7.44 -3.07 6.75
CA GLY A 114 -7.28 -3.00 5.30
C GLY A 114 -7.13 -4.40 4.68
N CYS A 115 -7.69 -4.60 3.48
CA CYS A 115 -7.58 -5.88 2.76
C CYS A 115 -6.11 -6.27 2.52
N THR A 116 -5.29 -5.30 2.10
CA THR A 116 -3.85 -5.50 1.88
C THR A 116 -3.11 -5.83 3.18
N THR A 117 -3.40 -5.11 4.26
CA THR A 117 -2.79 -5.35 5.57
C THR A 117 -3.15 -6.73 6.11
N ALA A 118 -4.41 -7.16 5.95
CA ALA A 118 -4.84 -8.51 6.30
C ALA A 118 -4.09 -9.57 5.48
N PHE A 119 -3.95 -9.39 4.17
CA PHE A 119 -3.18 -10.29 3.32
C PHE A 119 -1.71 -10.41 3.77
N ILE A 120 -1.05 -9.28 4.06
CA ILE A 120 0.32 -9.26 4.57
C ILE A 120 0.43 -9.99 5.92
N ARG A 121 -0.53 -9.79 6.84
CA ARG A 121 -0.57 -10.47 8.14
C ARG A 121 -0.74 -11.99 7.98
N ILE A 122 -1.58 -12.44 7.04
CA ILE A 122 -1.74 -13.87 6.73
C ILE A 122 -0.41 -14.43 6.20
N CYS A 123 0.24 -13.74 5.28
CA CYS A 123 1.58 -14.13 4.79
C CYS A 123 2.62 -14.17 5.92
N ALA A 124 2.58 -13.23 6.85
CA ALA A 124 3.46 -13.23 8.02
C ALA A 124 3.15 -14.38 8.99
N ALA A 125 1.87 -14.70 9.20
CA ALA A 125 1.43 -15.83 10.01
C ALA A 125 1.85 -17.18 9.39
N MET A 126 1.88 -17.27 8.05
CA MET A 126 2.41 -18.43 7.32
C MET A 126 3.95 -18.46 7.23
N GLY A 127 4.64 -17.44 7.75
CA GLY A 127 6.11 -17.34 7.68
C GLY A 127 6.66 -16.92 6.30
N LEU A 128 5.81 -16.51 5.36
CA LEU A 128 6.21 -16.03 4.03
C LEU A 128 6.72 -14.58 4.07
N ALA A 129 6.25 -13.78 5.01
CA ALA A 129 6.71 -12.41 5.24
C ALA A 129 7.38 -12.30 6.61
N THR A 130 8.53 -11.62 6.67
CA THR A 130 9.29 -11.41 7.92
C THR A 130 9.74 -9.96 8.01
N LYS A 131 10.13 -9.53 9.23
CA LYS A 131 10.63 -8.17 9.51
C LYS A 131 9.65 -7.06 9.12
N LEU A 132 8.37 -7.27 9.38
CA LEU A 132 7.35 -6.24 9.18
C LEU A 132 7.64 -5.05 10.09
N GLN A 133 7.63 -3.85 9.52
CA GLN A 133 7.86 -2.59 10.24
C GLN A 133 6.55 -1.81 10.33
N THR A 134 6.22 -1.36 11.54
CA THR A 134 5.03 -0.61 11.91
C THR A 134 5.31 0.32 13.09
N MET A 135 4.36 1.17 13.48
CA MET A 135 4.55 2.09 14.62
C MET A 135 3.30 2.20 15.47
N THR A 136 3.47 2.20 16.79
CA THR A 136 2.37 2.48 17.71
C THR A 136 1.85 3.90 17.60
N THR A 137 0.56 4.10 17.89
CA THR A 137 -0.05 5.44 17.99
C THR A 137 0.73 6.33 18.94
N ASP A 138 1.24 5.78 20.04
CA ASP A 138 2.04 6.53 21.00
C ASP A 138 3.44 6.89 20.47
N ALA A 139 4.07 6.02 19.68
CA ALA A 139 5.32 6.36 19.00
C ALA A 139 5.13 7.47 17.97
N VAL A 140 4.00 7.47 17.25
CA VAL A 140 3.65 8.56 16.33
C VAL A 140 3.47 9.87 17.10
N LYS A 141 2.70 9.87 18.20
CA LYS A 141 2.54 11.06 19.06
C LYS A 141 3.89 11.56 19.57
N ARG A 142 4.75 10.68 20.09
CA ARG A 142 6.11 11.03 20.56
C ARG A 142 6.95 11.64 19.45
N GLY A 143 6.96 11.04 18.26
CA GLY A 143 7.71 11.56 17.12
C GLY A 143 7.22 12.93 16.66
N LEU A 144 5.90 13.18 16.70
CA LEU A 144 5.32 14.50 16.41
C LEU A 144 5.71 15.54 17.48
N THR A 145 5.64 15.20 18.76
CA THR A 145 6.08 16.07 19.86
C THR A 145 7.57 16.41 19.73
N MET A 146 8.41 15.42 19.44
CA MET A 146 9.83 15.64 19.19
C MET A 146 10.08 16.59 18.02
N ALA A 147 9.29 16.50 16.94
CA ALA A 147 9.43 17.41 15.80
C ALA A 147 9.07 18.86 16.18
N VAL A 148 8.04 19.06 17.00
CA VAL A 148 7.63 20.37 17.50
C VAL A 148 8.68 20.97 18.43
N ASP A 149 9.19 20.18 19.38
CA ASP A 149 10.14 20.66 20.39
C ASP A 149 11.53 20.94 19.80
N SER A 150 11.97 20.12 18.85
CA SER A 150 13.32 20.21 18.26
C SER A 150 13.40 21.06 16.99
N GLY A 151 12.26 21.38 16.36
CA GLY A 151 12.20 22.06 15.06
C GLY A 151 12.79 21.25 13.89
N ARG A 152 13.07 19.96 14.08
CA ARG A 152 13.61 19.06 13.05
C ARG A 152 12.52 18.61 12.08
N PRO A 153 12.90 18.13 10.87
CA PRO A 153 11.93 17.56 9.93
C PRO A 153 11.13 16.42 10.57
N ILE A 154 9.80 16.49 10.46
CA ILE A 154 8.85 15.52 11.04
C ILE A 154 9.21 14.07 10.67
N VAL A 155 9.62 13.83 9.42
CA VAL A 155 9.93 12.48 8.90
C VAL A 155 11.12 11.87 9.65
N ASP A 156 12.12 12.66 10.04
CA ASP A 156 13.31 12.16 10.73
C ASP A 156 13.00 11.85 12.20
N CYS A 157 12.21 12.70 12.86
CA CYS A 157 11.72 12.45 14.21
C CYS A 157 10.83 11.20 14.27
N LEU A 158 9.95 11.01 13.27
CA LEU A 158 9.12 9.82 13.17
C LEU A 158 9.94 8.54 12.92
N LYS A 159 10.98 8.60 12.06
CA LYS A 159 11.90 7.47 11.86
C LYS A 159 12.63 7.09 13.15
N GLN A 160 13.08 8.08 13.92
CA GLN A 160 13.74 7.83 15.19
C GLN A 160 12.78 7.17 16.19
N ALA A 161 11.61 7.78 16.40
CA ALA A 161 10.60 7.23 17.30
C ALA A 161 10.15 5.82 16.87
N GLY A 162 10.07 5.55 15.57
CA GLY A 162 9.73 4.25 15.02
C GLY A 162 10.80 3.18 15.23
N ALA A 163 12.08 3.55 15.12
CA ALA A 163 13.18 2.63 15.42
C ALA A 163 13.24 2.25 16.91
N GLU A 164 12.97 3.20 17.80
CA GLU A 164 12.89 2.97 19.25
C GLU A 164 11.69 2.09 19.60
N ASP A 165 10.53 2.37 19.01
CA ASP A 165 9.30 1.59 19.21
C ASP A 165 9.43 0.15 18.68
N MET A 166 10.09 -0.02 17.54
CA MET A 166 10.41 -1.32 16.97
C MET A 166 11.24 -2.22 17.89
N CYS A 167 12.17 -1.64 18.65
CA CYS A 167 12.97 -2.39 19.62
C CYS A 167 12.11 -2.92 20.78
N ASN A 168 11.06 -2.19 21.13
CA ASN A 168 10.15 -2.53 22.22
C ASN A 168 8.98 -3.42 21.76
N LEU A 169 8.68 -3.43 20.46
CA LEU A 169 7.61 -4.24 19.90
C LEU A 169 7.96 -5.73 19.93
N GLN A 170 6.95 -6.54 20.24
CA GLN A 170 7.09 -7.99 20.10
C GLN A 170 7.25 -8.36 18.62
N ARG A 171 8.07 -9.38 18.37
CA ARG A 171 8.33 -9.91 17.02
C ARG A 171 7.05 -10.32 16.29
N GLU A 172 6.03 -10.75 17.03
CA GLU A 172 4.73 -11.22 16.53
C GLU A 172 3.62 -10.17 16.63
N HIS A 173 3.96 -8.88 16.67
CA HIS A 173 2.99 -7.78 16.75
C HIS A 173 1.88 -7.87 15.69
N TYR A 174 2.18 -8.43 14.51
CA TYR A 174 1.22 -8.63 13.42
C TYR A 174 0.11 -9.66 13.74
N LEU A 175 0.29 -10.55 14.72
CA LEU A 175 -0.75 -11.50 15.16
C LEU A 175 -1.74 -10.85 16.13
N LYS A 176 -1.31 -9.81 16.86
CA LYS A 176 -2.17 -9.11 17.80
C LYS A 176 -3.06 -8.14 17.07
N ASN A 177 -4.37 -8.32 17.20
CA ASN A 177 -5.35 -7.33 16.76
C ASN A 177 -5.68 -6.32 17.87
N GLU A 178 -5.15 -6.53 19.08
CA GLU A 178 -5.48 -5.74 20.24
C GLU A 178 -4.61 -4.48 20.32
N ARG A 179 -5.27 -3.36 19.97
CA ARG A 179 -5.22 -2.05 20.63
C ARG A 179 -3.82 -1.48 20.90
N LEU A 180 -3.40 -0.64 19.96
CA LEU A 180 -2.58 0.54 20.25
C LEU A 180 -3.53 1.70 20.59
N HIS A 181 -4.22 1.57 21.74
CA HIS A 181 -4.92 2.70 22.37
C HIS A 181 -3.96 3.42 23.30
#